data_AF-A0AA88QN12-F1
#
_entry.id   AF-A0AA88QN12-F1
#
_cell.length_a   1.000
_cell.length_b   1.000
_cell.length_c   1.000
_cell.angle_alpha   90.00
_cell.angle_beta   90.00
_cell.angle_gamma   90.00
#
_symmetry.space_group_name_H-M   'P 1'
#
loop_
_entity.id
_entity.type
_entity.pdbx_description
1 polymer ?
#
loop_
_entity_poly.entity_id
_entity_poly.type
_entity_poly.pdbx_seq_one_letter_code
_entity_poly.pdbx_strand_id
1 'polypeptide(L)'
;EIRAHKAKLNCGITIPNLGFGTYSFGNDRDITELAIQMALKIGYMHFDTAKIYGSEPAVGTALREVILDASVERSDIFVMSKLWRSDHHDPFQSQQSALKQTLKNLKMEYVDVYLVHWPVKLKPWVACAIPKEDEFEPLDLETTGSGMEKCLEMGLCRGIGVSNFSCRKIQQLLNFASVPPVINQVELHPVWRQTKLRQFCGGLGIHVSAYSSHEAPGDWWGSSRSNAVVENPTIQSIALKHSNPCSANKLERHFLQPRDANGHYSLR
;
A
#
# COMPACT_ATOMS: atom_id res chain seq x y z
N GLU A 1 15.50 -13.23 8.37
CA GLU A 1 15.03 -13.50 6.99
C GLU A 1 13.79 -12.65 6.71
N ILE A 2 13.65 -12.08 5.51
CA ILE A 2 12.53 -11.19 5.14
C ILE A 2 11.16 -11.90 5.31
N ARG A 3 11.12 -13.22 5.12
CA ARG A 3 9.89 -14.04 5.20
C ARG A 3 9.31 -14.23 6.61
N ALA A 4 10.08 -13.97 7.66
CA ALA A 4 9.71 -14.35 9.04
C ALA A 4 8.77 -13.36 9.73
N HIS A 5 8.72 -12.10 9.27
CA HIS A 5 7.98 -11.04 9.97
C HIS A 5 6.65 -10.73 9.28
N LYS A 6 5.55 -11.04 9.97
CA LYS A 6 4.20 -10.83 9.49
C LYS A 6 3.32 -10.21 10.58
N ALA A 7 2.27 -9.51 10.19
CA ALA A 7 1.26 -8.93 11.08
C ALA A 7 -0.12 -9.52 10.74
N LYS A 8 -0.92 -9.78 11.77
CA LYS A 8 -2.31 -10.20 11.61
C LYS A 8 -3.21 -8.96 11.47
N LEU A 9 -3.99 -8.92 10.39
CA LEU A 9 -5.01 -7.90 10.16
C LEU A 9 -6.28 -8.21 10.96
N ASN A 10 -7.13 -7.20 11.17
CA ASN A 10 -8.40 -7.37 11.89
C ASN A 10 -9.38 -8.35 11.21
N CYS A 11 -9.24 -8.61 9.91
CA CYS A 11 -9.99 -9.63 9.17
C CYS A 11 -9.39 -11.05 9.28
N GLY A 12 -8.31 -11.24 10.05
CA GLY A 12 -7.65 -12.54 10.25
C GLY A 12 -6.57 -12.90 9.22
N ILE A 13 -6.51 -12.20 8.09
CA ILE A 13 -5.44 -12.36 7.09
C ILE A 13 -4.11 -11.88 7.67
N THR A 14 -3.02 -12.49 7.22
CA THR A 14 -1.67 -12.13 7.63
C THR A 14 -0.93 -11.42 6.50
N ILE A 15 -0.37 -10.23 6.78
CA ILE A 15 0.41 -9.43 5.84
C ILE A 15 1.92 -9.54 6.16
N PRO A 16 2.81 -9.77 5.17
CA PRO A 16 4.25 -9.61 5.38
C PRO A 16 4.60 -8.17 5.69
N ASN A 17 5.39 -7.94 6.74
CA ASN A 17 5.66 -6.58 7.23
C ASN A 17 6.52 -5.75 6.26
N LEU A 18 7.25 -6.40 5.35
CA LEU A 18 8.00 -5.76 4.27
C LEU A 18 7.29 -6.04 2.94
N GLY A 19 6.86 -4.97 2.28
CA GLY A 19 6.27 -5.00 0.94
C GLY A 19 7.20 -4.35 -0.09
N PHE A 20 7.09 -4.81 -1.33
CA PHE A 20 7.76 -4.25 -2.49
C PHE A 20 6.77 -3.36 -3.24
N GLY A 21 7.01 -2.05 -3.24
CA GLY A 21 6.22 -1.09 -4.00
C GLY A 21 6.59 -1.10 -5.49
N THR A 22 5.59 -1.06 -6.37
CA THR A 22 5.80 -1.21 -7.82
C THR A 22 5.52 0.07 -8.60
N TYR A 23 5.48 1.22 -7.93
CA TYR A 23 5.49 2.50 -8.63
C TYR A 23 6.90 2.78 -9.17
N SER A 24 6.99 3.25 -10.41
CA SER A 24 8.24 3.75 -11.00
C SER A 24 7.94 4.84 -12.03
N PHE A 25 8.77 5.88 -12.08
CA PHE A 25 8.66 6.91 -13.11
C PHE A 25 8.94 6.30 -14.49
N GLY A 26 8.13 6.69 -15.49
CA GLY A 26 8.19 6.13 -16.84
C GLY A 26 7.49 4.78 -17.02
N ASN A 27 7.22 4.05 -15.92
CA ASN A 27 6.52 2.74 -15.93
C ASN A 27 7.07 1.79 -17.02
N ASP A 28 8.39 1.65 -17.08
CA ASP A 28 9.03 0.67 -17.96
C ASP A 28 8.68 -0.75 -17.50
N ARG A 29 8.00 -1.50 -18.37
CA ARG A 29 7.46 -2.81 -18.04
C ARG A 29 8.57 -3.83 -17.76
N ASP A 30 9.60 -3.86 -18.58
CA ASP A 30 10.66 -4.88 -18.51
C ASP A 30 11.54 -4.66 -17.28
N ILE A 31 11.85 -3.39 -16.98
CA ILE A 31 12.59 -3.03 -15.76
C ILE A 31 11.76 -3.37 -14.52
N THR A 32 10.46 -3.08 -14.54
CA THR A 32 9.56 -3.38 -13.41
C THR A 32 9.45 -4.89 -13.18
N GLU A 33 9.29 -5.67 -14.25
CA GLU A 33 9.21 -7.13 -14.18
C GLU A 33 10.50 -7.74 -13.61
N LEU A 34 11.66 -7.30 -14.12
CA LEU A 34 12.96 -7.72 -13.61
C LEU A 34 13.15 -7.39 -12.12
N ALA A 35 12.74 -6.19 -11.70
CA ALA A 35 12.83 -5.78 -10.30
C ALA A 35 11.97 -6.67 -9.39
N ILE A 36 10.77 -7.06 -9.85
CA ILE A 36 9.88 -7.97 -9.11
C ILE A 36 10.47 -9.39 -9.04
N GLN A 37 11.03 -9.90 -10.14
CA GLN A 37 11.73 -11.19 -10.14
C GLN A 37 12.91 -11.20 -9.17
N MET A 38 13.68 -10.11 -9.09
CA MET A 38 14.74 -9.94 -8.09
C MET A 38 14.19 -9.90 -6.66
N ALA A 39 13.10 -9.16 -6.44
CA ALA A 39 12.42 -9.08 -5.14
C ALA A 39 11.96 -10.46 -4.65
N LEU A 40 11.40 -11.29 -5.53
CA LEU A 40 11.02 -12.67 -5.23
C LEU A 40 12.24 -13.53 -4.83
N LYS A 41 13.35 -13.42 -5.58
CA LYS A 41 14.59 -14.17 -5.30
C LYS A 41 15.18 -13.83 -3.92
N ILE A 42 15.10 -12.57 -3.50
CA ILE A 42 15.56 -12.15 -2.16
C ILE A 42 14.52 -12.38 -1.06
N GLY A 43 13.31 -12.83 -1.42
CA GLY A 43 12.30 -13.33 -0.50
C GLY A 43 11.16 -12.37 -0.15
N TYR A 44 10.95 -11.30 -0.92
CA TYR A 44 9.72 -10.51 -0.82
C TYR A 44 8.51 -11.34 -1.25
N MET A 45 7.46 -11.30 -0.43
CA MET A 45 6.20 -11.99 -0.66
C MET A 45 5.01 -11.03 -0.61
N HIS A 46 5.23 -9.72 -0.49
CA HIS A 46 4.20 -8.71 -0.45
C HIS A 46 4.49 -7.69 -1.54
N PHE A 47 3.54 -7.50 -2.45
CA PHE A 47 3.64 -6.58 -3.59
C PHE A 47 2.52 -5.55 -3.55
N ASP A 48 2.90 -4.29 -3.57
CA ASP A 48 1.98 -3.14 -3.58
C ASP A 48 1.97 -2.50 -4.97
N THR A 49 0.83 -2.59 -5.65
CA THR A 49 0.60 -1.95 -6.95
C THR A 49 -0.66 -1.08 -6.92
N ALA A 50 -1.04 -0.49 -8.04
CA ALA A 50 -2.29 0.24 -8.22
C ALA A 50 -2.57 0.41 -9.72
N LYS A 51 -3.85 0.58 -10.08
CA LYS A 51 -4.27 0.93 -11.44
C LYS A 51 -3.45 2.07 -12.04
N ILE A 52 -3.27 3.16 -11.27
CA ILE A 52 -2.58 4.36 -11.75
C ILE A 52 -1.08 4.16 -11.99
N TYR A 53 -0.46 3.14 -11.38
CA TYR A 53 0.97 2.90 -11.57
C TYR A 53 1.26 2.34 -12.95
N GLY A 54 0.28 1.69 -13.57
CA GLY A 54 0.45 1.00 -14.85
C GLY A 54 1.30 -0.26 -14.78
N SER A 55 1.77 -0.65 -13.59
CA SER A 55 2.66 -1.80 -13.37
C SER A 55 1.93 -3.13 -13.11
N GLU A 56 0.59 -3.13 -12.97
CA GLU A 56 -0.20 -4.36 -12.75
C GLU A 56 0.11 -5.48 -13.77
N PRO A 57 0.29 -5.21 -15.08
CA PRO A 57 0.67 -6.27 -16.03
C PRO A 57 2.05 -6.87 -15.80
N ALA A 58 3.04 -6.09 -15.37
CA ALA A 58 4.39 -6.56 -15.05
C ALA A 58 4.36 -7.44 -13.78
N VAL A 59 3.63 -6.97 -12.76
CA VAL A 59 3.38 -7.73 -11.52
C VAL A 59 2.73 -9.07 -11.82
N GLY A 60 1.68 -9.06 -12.65
CA GLY A 60 0.97 -10.27 -13.04
C GLY A 60 1.85 -11.28 -13.80
N THR A 61 2.69 -10.82 -14.73
CA THR A 61 3.62 -11.70 -15.44
C THR A 61 4.63 -12.32 -14.48
N ALA A 62 5.39 -11.52 -13.73
CA ALA A 62 6.46 -12.02 -12.86
C ALA A 62 5.95 -12.99 -11.78
N LEU A 63 4.80 -12.71 -11.18
CA LEU A 63 4.23 -13.59 -10.15
C LEU A 63 3.69 -14.90 -10.75
N ARG A 64 3.11 -14.83 -11.96
CA ARG A 64 2.61 -16.03 -12.64
C ARG A 64 3.72 -17.01 -12.98
N GLU A 65 4.90 -16.53 -13.38
CA GLU A 65 6.06 -17.38 -13.69
C GLU A 65 6.45 -18.23 -12.47
N VAL A 66 6.67 -17.60 -11.31
CA VAL A 66 7.07 -18.33 -10.10
C VAL A 66 5.99 -19.26 -9.54
N ILE A 67 4.71 -18.96 -9.80
CA ILE A 67 3.58 -19.82 -9.44
C ILE A 67 3.51 -21.03 -10.38
N LEU A 68 3.69 -20.84 -11.70
CA LEU A 68 3.69 -21.93 -12.68
C LEU A 68 4.88 -22.87 -12.52
N ASP A 69 6.03 -22.34 -12.13
CA ASP A 69 7.22 -23.11 -11.79
C ASP A 69 7.09 -23.84 -10.43
N ALA A 70 5.90 -23.79 -9.79
CA ALA A 70 5.57 -24.40 -8.50
C ALA A 70 6.54 -24.02 -7.37
N SER A 71 7.19 -22.86 -7.48
CA SER A 71 8.16 -22.39 -6.49
C SER A 71 7.49 -21.72 -5.28
N VAL A 72 6.30 -21.16 -5.48
CA VAL A 72 5.46 -20.51 -4.46
C VAL A 72 3.99 -20.70 -4.80
N GLU A 73 3.13 -20.88 -3.78
CA GLU A 73 1.68 -20.88 -4.02
C GLU A 73 1.16 -19.43 -4.09
N ARG A 74 0.05 -19.21 -4.82
CA ARG A 74 -0.60 -17.88 -4.83
C ARG A 74 -0.96 -17.42 -3.42
N SER A 75 -1.37 -18.34 -2.54
CA SER A 75 -1.67 -18.12 -1.12
C SER A 75 -0.49 -17.61 -0.30
N ASP A 76 0.75 -17.84 -0.73
CA ASP A 76 1.95 -17.37 -0.05
C ASP A 76 2.31 -15.92 -0.39
N ILE A 77 1.80 -15.42 -1.52
CA ILE A 77 2.05 -14.08 -2.03
C ILE A 77 0.90 -13.17 -1.58
N PHE A 78 1.23 -12.00 -1.03
CA PHE A 78 0.29 -10.97 -0.63
C PHE A 78 0.30 -9.83 -1.66
N VAL A 79 -0.79 -9.64 -2.39
CA VAL A 79 -0.89 -8.58 -3.41
C VAL A 79 -1.89 -7.52 -2.99
N MET A 80 -1.48 -6.25 -3.02
CA MET A 80 -2.38 -5.11 -2.85
C MET A 80 -2.53 -4.34 -4.16
N SER A 81 -3.75 -3.91 -4.47
CA SER A 81 -4.02 -2.90 -5.49
C SER A 81 -5.01 -1.87 -4.96
N LYS A 82 -5.27 -0.81 -5.74
CA LYS A 82 -5.98 0.38 -5.27
C LYS A 82 -7.00 0.90 -6.29
N LEU A 83 -8.20 1.22 -5.80
CA LEU A 83 -9.25 1.92 -6.53
C LEU A 83 -8.82 3.36 -6.80
N TRP A 84 -8.86 3.78 -8.07
CA TRP A 84 -8.46 5.13 -8.43
C TRP A 84 -9.60 6.15 -8.27
N ARG A 85 -9.23 7.42 -8.15
CA ARG A 85 -10.14 8.55 -7.88
C ARG A 85 -11.25 8.73 -8.91
N SER A 86 -11.02 8.28 -10.15
CA SER A 86 -11.98 8.32 -11.26
C SER A 86 -12.88 7.07 -11.34
N ASP A 87 -12.80 6.17 -10.35
CA ASP A 87 -13.54 4.89 -10.34
C ASP A 87 -14.57 4.83 -9.20
N HIS A 88 -14.98 5.98 -8.65
CA HIS A 88 -15.95 6.09 -7.54
C HIS A 88 -17.40 6.37 -7.99
N HIS A 89 -17.71 6.29 -9.29
CA HIS A 89 -18.93 6.91 -9.83
C HIS A 89 -20.21 6.12 -9.61
N ASP A 90 -20.17 4.80 -9.77
CA ASP A 90 -21.33 3.92 -9.61
C ASP A 90 -21.03 2.90 -8.51
N PRO A 91 -21.66 2.98 -7.33
CA PRO A 91 -21.44 2.05 -6.20
C PRO A 91 -21.70 0.58 -6.56
N PHE A 92 -22.55 0.33 -7.55
CA PHE A 92 -23.01 -1.01 -7.89
C PHE A 92 -22.17 -1.68 -8.97
N GLN A 93 -21.46 -0.89 -9.79
CA GLN A 93 -20.67 -1.46 -10.90
C GLN A 93 -19.26 -0.88 -11.07
N SER A 94 -19.01 0.38 -10.72
CA SER A 94 -17.73 1.03 -11.09
C SER A 94 -16.55 0.47 -10.31
N GLN A 95 -16.68 0.30 -8.98
CA GLN A 95 -15.61 -0.25 -8.16
C GLN A 95 -15.35 -1.73 -8.49
N GLN A 96 -16.41 -2.52 -8.72
CA GLN A 96 -16.28 -3.92 -9.08
C GLN A 96 -15.65 -4.08 -10.47
N SER A 97 -16.02 -3.22 -11.43
CA SER A 97 -15.43 -3.22 -12.77
C SER A 97 -13.96 -2.78 -12.75
N ALA A 98 -13.62 -1.78 -11.93
CA ALA A 98 -12.24 -1.34 -11.73
C ALA A 98 -11.39 -2.48 -11.14
N LEU A 99 -11.87 -3.15 -10.10
CA LEU A 99 -11.15 -4.30 -9.53
C LEU A 99 -11.06 -5.48 -10.51
N LYS A 100 -12.13 -5.81 -11.24
CA LYS A 100 -12.07 -6.85 -12.29
C LYS A 100 -11.04 -6.52 -13.37
N GLN A 101 -10.90 -5.25 -13.75
CA GLN A 101 -9.87 -4.82 -14.69
C GLN A 101 -8.46 -4.97 -14.09
N THR A 102 -8.27 -4.57 -12.83
CA THR A 102 -7.03 -4.84 -12.07
C THR A 102 -6.68 -6.33 -12.05
N LEU A 103 -7.65 -7.20 -11.74
CA LEU A 103 -7.48 -8.65 -11.70
C LEU A 103 -7.11 -9.23 -13.08
N LYS A 104 -7.73 -8.71 -14.15
CA LYS A 104 -7.38 -9.06 -15.53
C LYS A 104 -5.94 -8.66 -15.87
N ASN A 105 -5.51 -7.46 -15.47
CA ASN A 105 -4.14 -6.99 -15.68
C ASN A 105 -3.14 -7.87 -14.93
N LEU A 106 -3.45 -8.19 -13.66
CA LEU A 106 -2.65 -9.06 -12.80
C LEU A 106 -2.70 -10.53 -13.21
N LYS A 107 -3.66 -10.94 -14.04
CA LYS A 107 -3.95 -12.34 -14.38
C LYS A 107 -4.22 -13.20 -13.13
N MET A 108 -5.00 -12.67 -12.20
CA MET A 108 -5.33 -13.30 -10.92
C MET A 108 -6.84 -13.34 -10.68
N GLU A 109 -7.27 -14.23 -9.80
CA GLU A 109 -8.68 -14.34 -9.38
C GLU A 109 -9.02 -13.38 -8.24
N TYR A 110 -8.04 -13.07 -7.38
CA TYR A 110 -8.20 -12.14 -6.26
C TYR A 110 -6.92 -11.36 -5.95
N VAL A 111 -7.09 -10.22 -5.28
CA VAL A 111 -6.02 -9.51 -4.54
C VAL A 111 -6.20 -9.73 -3.04
N ASP A 112 -5.13 -9.70 -2.26
CA ASP A 112 -5.22 -9.94 -0.82
C ASP A 112 -5.91 -8.78 -0.10
N VAL A 113 -5.55 -7.54 -0.45
CA VAL A 113 -6.26 -6.34 0.01
C VAL A 113 -6.47 -5.34 -1.12
N TYR A 114 -7.69 -4.80 -1.24
CA TYR A 114 -8.01 -3.71 -2.16
C TYR A 114 -8.24 -2.41 -1.39
N LEU A 115 -7.53 -1.34 -1.77
CA LEU A 115 -7.56 -0.07 -1.04
C LEU A 115 -8.29 1.02 -1.82
N VAL A 116 -9.05 1.88 -1.14
CA VAL A 116 -9.40 3.19 -1.70
C VAL A 116 -8.13 4.04 -1.75
N HIS A 117 -7.62 4.40 -2.94
CA HIS A 117 -6.29 5.03 -3.06
C HIS A 117 -6.24 6.44 -2.44
N TRP A 118 -7.30 7.23 -2.60
CA TRP A 118 -7.40 8.58 -2.04
C TRP A 118 -8.84 8.87 -1.61
N PRO A 119 -9.07 9.67 -0.54
CA PRO A 119 -10.39 10.14 -0.15
C PRO A 119 -10.87 11.29 -1.04
N VAL A 120 -10.77 11.13 -2.37
CA VAL A 120 -11.12 12.13 -3.39
C VAL A 120 -11.80 11.45 -4.57
N LYS A 121 -12.88 12.05 -5.09
CA LYS A 121 -13.54 11.65 -6.34
C LYS A 121 -13.21 12.64 -7.45
N LEU A 122 -12.81 12.12 -8.61
CA LEU A 122 -12.59 12.88 -9.84
C LEU A 122 -13.58 12.41 -10.89
N LYS A 123 -13.84 13.22 -11.92
CA LYS A 123 -14.68 12.84 -13.08
C LYS A 123 -14.16 11.57 -13.77
N PRO A 124 -15.02 10.75 -14.42
CA PRO A 124 -14.64 9.41 -14.91
C PRO A 124 -13.52 9.39 -15.95
N TRP A 125 -13.38 10.46 -16.74
CA TRP A 125 -12.38 10.56 -17.81
C TRP A 125 -11.02 11.09 -17.33
N VAL A 126 -10.87 11.43 -16.05
CA VAL A 126 -9.66 12.05 -15.52
C VAL A 126 -8.63 10.98 -15.20
N ALA A 127 -7.61 10.89 -16.04
CA ALA A 127 -6.55 9.89 -15.92
C ALA A 127 -5.23 10.44 -15.34
N CYS A 128 -5.11 11.76 -15.14
CA CYS A 128 -3.87 12.39 -14.67
C CYS A 128 -3.66 12.24 -13.15
N ALA A 129 -2.39 12.28 -12.74
CA ALA A 129 -2.02 12.31 -11.33
C ALA A 129 -2.37 13.66 -10.67
N ILE A 130 -2.19 14.77 -11.40
CA ILE A 130 -2.52 16.13 -10.97
C ILE A 130 -3.79 16.59 -11.69
N PRO A 131 -4.96 16.54 -11.03
CA PRO A 131 -6.21 16.99 -11.61
C PRO A 131 -6.34 18.51 -11.60
N LYS A 132 -7.17 19.04 -12.48
CA LYS A 132 -7.64 20.43 -12.46
C LYS A 132 -8.74 20.61 -11.41
N GLU A 133 -8.96 21.84 -10.96
CA GLU A 133 -9.96 22.15 -9.93
C GLU A 133 -11.39 21.75 -10.36
N ASP A 134 -11.73 21.96 -11.63
CA ASP A 134 -13.04 21.62 -12.18
C ASP A 134 -13.23 20.12 -12.44
N GLU A 135 -12.20 19.30 -12.22
CA GLU A 135 -12.24 17.84 -12.40
C GLU A 135 -12.68 17.08 -11.15
N PHE A 136 -12.82 17.76 -10.01
CA PHE A 136 -13.26 17.16 -8.76
C PHE A 136 -14.79 17.02 -8.69
N GLU A 137 -15.25 15.94 -8.05
CA GLU A 137 -16.65 15.75 -7.70
C GLU A 137 -16.79 15.48 -6.19
N PRO A 138 -17.97 15.76 -5.60
CA PRO A 138 -18.24 15.39 -4.21
C PRO A 138 -18.05 13.89 -3.99
N LEU A 139 -17.17 13.54 -3.05
CA LEU A 139 -17.00 12.16 -2.63
C LEU A 139 -18.07 11.80 -1.59
N ASP A 140 -18.89 10.82 -1.93
CA ASP A 140 -19.69 10.10 -0.94
C ASP A 140 -18.92 8.86 -0.45
N LEU A 141 -18.57 8.89 0.84
CA LEU A 141 -17.85 7.79 1.46
C LEU A 141 -18.76 6.58 1.71
N GLU A 142 -20.08 6.78 1.87
CA GLU A 142 -21.05 5.69 2.07
C GLU A 142 -21.15 4.81 0.82
N THR A 143 -21.46 5.43 -0.31
CA THR A 143 -21.39 4.82 -1.63
C THR A 143 -20.04 4.14 -1.91
N THR A 144 -18.92 4.81 -1.58
CA THR A 144 -17.59 4.23 -1.79
C THR A 144 -17.35 3.00 -0.90
N GLY A 145 -17.71 3.08 0.38
CA GLY A 145 -17.58 1.97 1.34
C GLY A 145 -18.38 0.75 0.90
N SER A 146 -19.66 0.95 0.58
CA SER A 146 -20.56 -0.11 0.11
C SER A 146 -20.06 -0.78 -1.18
N GLY A 147 -19.49 -0.01 -2.12
CA GLY A 147 -18.89 -0.57 -3.34
C GLY A 147 -17.67 -1.45 -3.07
N MET A 148 -16.82 -1.06 -2.10
CA MET A 148 -15.68 -1.87 -1.66
C MET A 148 -16.14 -3.14 -0.92
N GLU A 149 -17.13 -3.04 -0.04
CA GLU A 149 -17.73 -4.20 0.64
C GLU A 149 -18.32 -5.20 -0.36
N LYS A 150 -18.93 -4.72 -1.45
CA LYS A 150 -19.42 -5.62 -2.51
C LYS A 150 -18.29 -6.33 -3.24
N CYS A 151 -17.13 -5.67 -3.44
CA CYS A 151 -15.94 -6.34 -4.00
C CYS A 151 -15.45 -7.48 -3.09
N LEU A 152 -15.51 -7.29 -1.77
CA LEU A 152 -15.19 -8.31 -0.78
C LEU A 152 -16.20 -9.46 -0.80
N GLU A 153 -17.50 -9.15 -0.80
CA GLU A 153 -18.59 -10.14 -0.87
C GLU A 153 -18.49 -11.04 -2.11
N MET A 154 -18.07 -10.46 -3.25
CA MET A 154 -17.86 -11.18 -4.51
C MET A 154 -16.57 -12.04 -4.53
N GLY A 155 -15.75 -12.01 -3.47
CA GLY A 155 -14.49 -12.75 -3.40
C GLY A 155 -13.37 -12.20 -4.28
N LEU A 156 -13.52 -10.99 -4.85
CA LEU A 156 -12.50 -10.36 -5.71
C LEU A 156 -11.30 -9.87 -4.90
N CYS A 157 -11.48 -9.68 -3.60
CA CYS A 157 -10.42 -9.40 -2.66
C CYS A 157 -10.70 -10.13 -1.34
N ARG A 158 -9.67 -10.35 -0.53
CA ARG A 158 -9.82 -11.01 0.78
C ARG A 158 -9.99 -10.00 1.92
N GLY A 159 -9.61 -8.75 1.72
CA GLY A 159 -9.85 -7.64 2.62
C GLY A 159 -9.93 -6.31 1.88
N ILE A 160 -10.52 -5.31 2.53
CA ILE A 160 -10.65 -3.96 2.00
C ILE A 160 -10.03 -2.95 2.95
N GLY A 161 -9.44 -1.89 2.41
CA GLY A 161 -8.82 -0.85 3.21
C GLY A 161 -8.86 0.50 2.52
N VAL A 162 -8.09 1.43 3.06
CA VAL A 162 -7.99 2.81 2.59
C VAL A 162 -6.53 3.24 2.49
N SER A 163 -6.28 4.31 1.74
CA SER A 163 -4.99 4.95 1.63
C SER A 163 -5.17 6.46 1.63
N ASN A 164 -4.27 7.17 2.30
CA ASN A 164 -4.31 8.63 2.46
C ASN A 164 -5.50 9.16 3.27
N PHE A 165 -6.12 8.34 4.12
CA PHE A 165 -7.22 8.78 4.98
C PHE A 165 -6.70 9.37 6.28
N SER A 166 -7.24 10.52 6.67
CA SER A 166 -7.04 11.11 7.99
C SER A 166 -7.91 10.42 9.05
N CYS A 167 -7.61 10.63 10.34
CA CYS A 167 -8.43 10.11 11.45
C CYS A 167 -9.91 10.49 11.29
N ARG A 168 -10.19 11.74 10.88
CA ARG A 168 -11.55 12.23 10.66
C ARG A 168 -12.25 11.47 9.53
N LYS A 169 -11.55 11.23 8.42
CA LYS A 169 -12.12 10.51 7.27
C LYS A 169 -12.37 9.03 7.59
N ILE A 170 -11.48 8.39 8.34
CA ILE A 170 -11.71 7.03 8.86
C ILE A 170 -12.93 7.01 9.77
N GLN A 171 -13.05 7.96 10.71
CA GLN A 171 -14.21 8.02 11.59
C GLN A 171 -15.52 8.22 10.83
N GLN A 172 -15.52 9.07 9.80
CA GLN A 172 -16.68 9.25 8.93
C GLN A 172 -17.04 7.95 8.20
N LEU A 173 -16.04 7.23 7.67
CA LEU A 173 -16.23 5.93 7.02
C LEU A 173 -16.86 4.89 7.96
N LEU A 174 -16.36 4.82 9.19
CA LEU A 174 -16.84 3.87 10.20
C LEU A 174 -18.28 4.11 10.67
N ASN A 175 -18.87 5.27 10.39
CA ASN A 175 -20.26 5.54 10.79
C ASN A 175 -21.29 4.72 10.00
N PHE A 176 -20.92 4.19 8.84
CA PHE A 176 -21.80 3.41 7.97
C PHE A 176 -21.17 2.10 7.47
N ALA A 177 -19.85 1.91 7.63
CA ALA A 177 -19.17 0.69 7.21
C ALA A 177 -19.68 -0.52 8.02
N SER A 178 -20.10 -1.56 7.31
CA SER A 178 -20.39 -2.88 7.89
C SER A 178 -19.10 -3.67 8.12
N VAL A 179 -18.09 -3.47 7.26
CA VAL A 179 -16.76 -4.07 7.38
C VAL A 179 -15.72 -2.95 7.57
N PRO A 180 -15.03 -2.90 8.72
CA PRO A 180 -14.02 -1.87 8.95
C PRO A 180 -12.81 -2.07 8.02
N PRO A 181 -12.13 -0.99 7.60
CA PRO A 181 -10.93 -1.11 6.78
C PRO A 181 -9.83 -1.87 7.54
N VAL A 182 -9.15 -2.78 6.83
CA VAL A 182 -8.10 -3.62 7.43
C VAL A 182 -6.75 -2.90 7.49
N ILE A 183 -6.52 -1.97 6.55
CA ILE A 183 -5.30 -1.19 6.38
C ILE A 183 -5.66 0.28 6.11
N ASN A 184 -4.88 1.21 6.67
CA ASN A 184 -4.72 2.56 6.15
C ASN A 184 -3.27 2.75 5.69
N GLN A 185 -3.05 2.84 4.39
CA GLN A 185 -1.72 3.07 3.82
C GLN A 185 -1.44 4.58 3.70
N VAL A 186 -0.34 5.08 4.25
CA VAL A 186 -0.04 6.52 4.29
C VAL A 186 1.45 6.80 4.14
N GLU A 187 1.79 8.03 3.73
CA GLU A 187 3.15 8.53 3.77
C GLU A 187 3.67 8.47 5.21
N LEU A 188 4.77 7.76 5.42
CA LEU A 188 5.28 7.58 6.77
C LEU A 188 6.78 7.29 6.75
N HIS A 189 7.54 8.20 7.35
CA HIS A 189 9.00 8.16 7.45
C HIS A 189 9.44 8.85 8.75
N PRO A 190 10.72 8.80 9.17
CA PRO A 190 11.11 9.29 10.49
C PRO A 190 10.87 10.78 10.73
N VAL A 191 10.82 11.60 9.69
CA VAL A 191 10.48 13.03 9.82
C VAL A 191 8.96 13.25 9.76
N TRP A 192 8.19 12.35 9.13
CA TRP A 192 6.72 12.35 9.11
C TRP A 192 6.13 11.08 9.75
N ARG A 193 6.21 11.00 11.08
CA ARG A 193 5.91 9.77 11.84
C ARG A 193 4.43 9.44 11.99
N GLN A 194 3.56 10.41 11.71
CA GLN A 194 2.10 10.29 11.83
C GLN A 194 1.61 9.70 13.18
N THR A 195 2.21 10.09 14.31
CA THR A 195 1.97 9.46 15.62
C THR A 195 0.49 9.39 16.01
N LYS A 196 -0.24 10.50 15.85
CA LYS A 196 -1.68 10.56 16.16
C LYS A 196 -2.50 9.59 15.31
N LEU A 197 -2.23 9.53 14.00
CA LEU A 197 -2.91 8.62 13.09
C LEU A 197 -2.60 7.16 13.43
N ARG A 198 -1.34 6.84 13.71
CA ARG A 198 -0.94 5.49 14.11
C ARG A 198 -1.63 5.02 15.38
N GLN A 199 -1.71 5.86 16.39
CA GLN A 199 -2.40 5.55 17.64
C GLN A 199 -3.91 5.37 17.40
N PHE A 200 -4.52 6.26 16.62
CA PHE A 200 -5.94 6.18 16.26
C PHE A 200 -6.27 4.89 15.50
N CYS A 201 -5.53 4.57 14.44
CA CYS A 201 -5.70 3.32 13.69
C CYS A 201 -5.47 2.09 14.57
N GLY A 202 -4.41 2.12 15.41
CA GLY A 202 -4.09 1.01 16.33
C GLY A 202 -5.21 0.73 17.33
N GLY A 203 -5.83 1.77 17.90
CA GLY A 203 -6.98 1.63 18.79
C GLY A 203 -8.22 1.02 18.13
N LEU A 204 -8.30 1.06 16.80
CA LEU A 204 -9.37 0.48 15.99
C LEU A 204 -8.99 -0.88 15.36
N GLY A 205 -7.77 -1.38 15.63
CA GLY A 205 -7.24 -2.59 14.99
C GLY A 205 -6.94 -2.43 13.49
N ILE A 206 -6.86 -1.19 12.98
CA ILE A 206 -6.54 -0.90 11.59
C ILE A 206 -5.01 -0.87 11.44
N HIS A 207 -4.46 -1.69 10.55
CA HIS A 207 -3.03 -1.73 10.30
C HIS A 207 -2.57 -0.47 9.54
N VAL A 208 -1.46 0.16 9.94
CA VAL A 208 -0.88 1.28 9.20
C VAL A 208 0.26 0.75 8.35
N SER A 209 0.12 0.87 7.03
CA SER A 209 1.15 0.54 6.06
C SER A 209 1.84 1.83 5.58
N ALA A 210 3.17 1.84 5.57
CA ALA A 210 3.95 3.02 5.21
C ALA A 210 4.31 3.00 3.72
N TYR A 211 4.10 4.12 3.02
CA TYR A 211 4.75 4.40 1.74
C TYR A 211 5.70 5.59 1.88
N SER A 212 6.59 5.79 0.90
CA SER A 212 7.64 6.82 0.93
C SER A 212 8.50 6.75 2.21
N SER A 213 8.79 5.53 2.70
CA SER A 213 9.63 5.31 3.88
C SER A 213 11.05 5.89 3.73
N HIS A 214 11.49 6.08 2.49
CA HIS A 214 12.74 6.73 2.08
C HIS A 214 12.53 8.08 1.38
N GLU A 215 11.33 8.66 1.44
CA GLU A 215 10.90 9.95 0.84
C GLU A 215 10.84 10.03 -0.69
N ALA A 216 10.72 8.90 -1.39
CA ALA A 216 10.60 8.86 -2.85
C ALA A 216 11.70 9.72 -3.56
N PRO A 217 13.00 9.49 -3.27
CA PRO A 217 14.06 10.36 -3.72
C PRO A 217 14.19 10.31 -5.24
N GLY A 218 14.02 11.47 -5.89
CA GLY A 218 14.09 11.60 -7.35
C GLY A 218 12.72 11.63 -8.06
N ASP A 219 11.63 11.39 -7.34
CA ASP A 219 10.27 11.59 -7.86
C ASP A 219 9.82 13.06 -7.77
N TRP A 220 8.89 13.47 -8.62
CA TRP A 220 8.44 14.87 -8.71
C TRP A 220 7.64 15.36 -7.49
N TRP A 221 7.13 14.45 -6.65
CA TRP A 221 6.48 14.77 -5.36
C TRP A 221 7.38 14.50 -4.15
N GLY A 222 8.57 13.93 -4.35
CA GLY A 222 9.52 13.64 -3.28
C GLY A 222 10.34 14.86 -2.87
N SER A 223 11.06 14.75 -1.77
CA SER A 223 12.03 15.77 -1.35
C SER A 223 13.08 15.99 -2.44
N SER A 224 13.47 17.24 -2.71
CA SER A 224 14.66 17.53 -3.52
C SER A 224 15.85 16.74 -2.95
N ARG A 225 16.76 16.26 -3.82
CA ARG A 225 17.91 15.42 -3.41
C ARG A 225 18.65 15.94 -2.16
N SER A 226 18.67 17.26 -1.94
CA SER A 226 19.27 17.95 -0.79
C SER A 226 18.60 17.76 0.59
N ASN A 227 17.45 17.08 0.69
CA ASN A 227 16.72 16.88 1.96
C ASN A 227 16.24 15.43 2.17
N ALA A 228 16.81 14.47 1.44
CA ALA A 228 16.35 13.08 1.54
C ALA A 228 16.55 12.54 2.97
N VAL A 229 15.52 11.87 3.52
CA VAL A 229 15.57 11.22 4.85
C VAL A 229 16.80 10.33 5.04
N VAL A 230 17.26 9.66 3.97
CA VAL A 230 18.45 8.80 3.99
C VAL A 230 19.76 9.57 4.22
N GLU A 231 19.77 10.87 3.93
CA GLU A 231 20.90 11.79 4.13
C GLU A 231 20.86 12.52 5.49
N ASN A 232 19.80 12.32 6.28
CA ASN A 232 19.70 12.95 7.60
C ASN A 232 20.88 12.54 8.51
N PRO A 233 21.63 13.48 9.09
CA PRO A 233 22.83 13.18 9.90
C PRO A 233 22.56 12.25 11.08
N THR A 234 21.37 12.34 11.68
CA THR A 234 20.96 11.45 12.79
C THR A 234 20.78 10.02 12.27
N ILE A 235 20.14 9.86 11.11
CA ILE A 235 19.93 8.54 10.48
C ILE A 235 21.27 7.94 10.05
N GLN A 236 22.17 8.73 9.47
CA GLN A 236 23.51 8.29 9.10
C GLN A 236 24.35 7.89 10.32
N SER A 237 24.31 8.70 11.40
CA SER A 237 24.99 8.38 12.66
C SER A 237 24.48 7.07 13.26
N ILE A 238 23.16 6.87 13.24
CA ILE A 238 22.57 5.59 13.66
C ILE A 238 23.05 4.47 12.73
N ALA A 239 23.09 4.67 11.41
CA ALA A 239 23.60 3.69 10.42
C ALA A 239 25.03 3.22 10.75
N LEU A 240 25.95 4.16 10.91
CA LEU A 240 27.35 3.90 11.25
C LEU A 240 27.51 3.12 12.57
N LYS A 241 26.74 3.46 13.60
CA LYS A 241 26.84 2.83 14.93
C LYS A 241 26.51 1.33 14.97
N HIS A 242 25.73 0.78 14.02
CA HIS A 242 25.44 -0.67 14.00
C HIS A 242 26.03 -1.41 12.79
N SER A 243 27.20 -0.98 12.31
CA SER A 243 27.97 -1.67 11.25
C SER A 243 27.14 -2.06 10.01
N ASN A 244 26.15 -1.24 9.66
CA ASN A 244 25.34 -1.40 8.46
C ASN A 244 25.42 -0.08 7.69
N PRO A 245 26.21 -0.02 6.60
CA PRO A 245 26.46 1.22 5.87
C PRO A 245 25.22 1.73 5.11
N CYS A 246 24.16 0.92 4.98
CA CYS A 246 22.95 1.30 4.27
C CYS A 246 21.90 1.88 5.25
N SER A 247 21.72 3.21 5.23
CA SER A 247 20.71 3.92 6.02
C SER A 247 19.28 3.47 5.69
N ALA A 248 19.03 3.05 4.43
CA ALA A 248 17.73 2.54 3.98
C ALA A 248 17.28 1.29 4.75
N ASN A 249 18.19 0.36 5.04
CA ASN A 249 17.88 -0.89 5.76
C ASN A 249 17.46 -0.65 7.23
N LYS A 250 17.87 0.47 7.84
CA LYS A 250 17.50 0.80 9.23
C LYS A 250 16.18 1.54 9.33
N LEU A 251 15.85 2.35 8.33
CA LEU A 251 14.54 2.98 8.20
C LEU A 251 13.44 1.92 8.20
N GLU A 252 13.62 0.86 7.41
CA GLU A 252 12.73 -0.29 7.39
C GLU A 252 12.61 -0.95 8.77
N ARG A 253 13.74 -1.25 9.45
CA ARG A 253 13.71 -1.88 10.79
C ARG A 253 13.06 -1.03 11.87
N HIS A 254 13.18 0.30 11.81
CA HIS A 254 12.55 1.20 12.79
C HIS A 254 11.01 1.06 12.82
N PHE A 255 10.40 0.78 11.68
CA PHE A 255 8.94 0.56 11.58
C PHE A 255 8.51 -0.86 11.93
N LEU A 256 9.44 -1.82 11.93
CA LEU A 256 9.19 -3.24 12.20
C LEU A 256 9.35 -3.65 13.68
N GLN A 257 9.92 -2.79 14.53
CA GLN A 257 10.14 -3.15 15.94
C GLN A 257 8.82 -3.18 16.73
N PRO A 258 8.53 -4.26 17.48
CA PRO A 258 7.38 -4.31 18.36
C PRO A 258 7.51 -3.23 19.44
N ARG A 259 6.41 -2.50 19.66
CA ARG A 259 6.31 -1.50 20.73
C ARG A 259 5.63 -2.14 21.93
N ASP A 260 6.06 -1.75 23.13
CA ASP A 260 5.28 -2.05 24.33
C ASP A 260 3.95 -1.28 24.33
N ALA A 261 3.07 -1.57 25.30
CA ALA A 261 1.76 -0.94 25.43
C ALA A 261 1.82 0.60 25.57
N ASN A 262 3.01 1.17 25.82
CA ASN A 262 3.24 2.61 26.00
C ASN A 262 4.02 3.24 24.82
N GLY A 263 4.30 2.48 23.76
CA GLY A 263 4.93 3.00 22.54
C GLY A 263 6.45 3.19 22.62
N HIS A 264 7.13 2.62 23.63
CA HIS A 264 8.58 2.70 23.80
C HIS A 264 9.31 1.55 23.08
N TYR A 265 10.58 1.79 22.71
CA TYR A 265 11.44 0.80 22.06
C TYR A 265 11.94 -0.21 23.10
N SER A 266 11.69 -1.50 22.88
CA SER A 266 12.40 -2.56 23.58
C SER A 266 13.80 -2.70 22.96
N LEU A 267 14.82 -2.18 23.65
CA LEU A 267 16.22 -2.41 23.29
C LEU A 267 16.62 -3.86 23.62
N ARG A 268 16.88 -4.66 22.59
CA ARG A 268 17.90 -5.71 22.60
C ARG A 268 18.73 -5.61 21.33
#